data_AF-C7P558-F1
#
_entry.id   AF-C7P558-F1
#
_cell.length_a   1.000
_cell.length_b   1.000
_cell.length_c   1.000
_cell.angle_alpha   90.00
_cell.angle_beta   90.00
_cell.angle_gamma   90.00
#
_symmetry.space_group_name_H-M   'P 1'
#
loop_
_entity.id
_entity.type
_entity.pdbx_description
1 polymer ?
#
loop_
_entity_poly.entity_id
_entity_poly.type
_entity_poly.pdbx_seq_one_letter_code
_entity_poly.pdbx_strand_id
1 'polypeptide(L)' 'MGMLESFGGLVSSIIASIIMLVFAILSFFVTVFVVNAGAGLAGVTPDEGGFIVLAAAIIAGAAIAAGAAPLTGLSRDDT' A
#
# COMPACT_ATOMS: atom_id res chain seq x y z
N MET A 1 25.28 4.31 23.30
CA MET A 1 23.92 4.60 22.81
C MET A 1 23.01 4.62 24.02
N GLY A 2 22.68 5.82 24.51
CA GLY A 2 21.96 5.98 25.77
C GLY A 2 20.55 5.40 25.66
N MET A 3 20.00 4.86 26.75
CA MET A 3 18.62 4.33 26.77
C MET A 3 17.59 5.30 26.18
N LEU A 4 17.81 6.61 26.36
CA LEU A 4 16.99 7.69 25.79
C LEU A 4 17.00 7.71 24.25
N GLU A 5 18.11 7.36 23.59
CA GLU A 5 18.19 7.25 22.13
C GLU A 5 17.42 6.02 21.64
N SER A 6 17.45 4.91 22.38
CA SER A 6 16.71 3.68 22.04
C SER A 6 15.18 3.86 22.21
N PHE A 7 14.76 4.50 23.31
CA PHE A 7 13.36 4.88 23.51
C PHE A 7 12.88 5.89 22.46
N GLY A 8 13.71 6.87 22.09
CA GLY A 8 13.42 7.80 20.99
C GLY A 8 13.26 7.08 19.65
N GLY A 9 14.14 6.12 19.35
CA GLY A 9 14.06 5.30 18.14
C GLY A 9 12.81 4.42 18.08
N LEU A 10 12.41 3.84 19.21
CA LEU A 10 11.19 3.02 19.31
C LEU A 10 9.93 3.85 19.10
N VAL A 11 9.83 5.01 19.74
CA VAL A 11 8.69 5.91 19.56
C VAL A 11 8.62 6.40 18.11
N SER A 12 9.77 6.74 17.51
CA SER A 12 9.85 7.15 16.11
C SER A 12 9.40 6.05 15.14
N SER A 13 9.77 4.78 15.37
CA SER A 13 9.38 3.68 14.47
C SER A 13 7.89 3.36 14.54
N ILE A 14 7.30 3.44 15.74
CA ILE A 14 5.85 3.30 15.93
C ILE A 14 5.11 4.39 15.16
N ILE A 15 5.51 5.66 15.34
CA ILE A 15 4.88 6.79 14.63
C ILE A 15 5.02 6.63 13.11
N ALA A 16 6.21 6.27 12.62
CA ALA A 16 6.43 6.01 11.20
C ALA A 16 5.53 4.89 10.66
N SER A 17 5.37 3.79 11.41
CA SER A 17 4.50 2.67 11.03
C SER A 17 3.03 3.08 10.94
N ILE A 18 2.56 3.93 11.87
CA ILE A 18 1.19 4.43 11.89
C ILE A 18 0.93 5.32 10.67
N ILE A 19 1.87 6.20 10.34
CA ILE A 19 1.76 7.07 9.16
C ILE A 19 1.72 6.22 7.87
N MET A 20 2.60 5.24 7.75
CA MET A 20 2.60 4.32 6.60
C MET A 20 1.31 3.52 6.51
N LEU A 21 0.75 3.06 7.63
CA LEU A 21 -0.53 2.38 7.68
C LEU A 21 -1.69 3.27 7.21
N VAL A 22 -1.71 4.53 7.65
CA VAL A 22 -2.72 5.51 7.21
C VAL A 22 -2.62 5.74 5.71
N PHE A 23 -1.42 5.99 5.18
CA PHE A 23 -1.24 6.15 3.74
C PHE A 23 -1.64 4.90 2.94
N ALA A 24 -1.37 3.70 3.47
CA ALA A 24 -1.78 2.44 2.84
C ALA A 24 -3.32 2.30 2.78
N ILE A 25 -4.02 2.62 3.88
CA ILE A 25 -5.49 2.57 3.93
C ILE A 25 -6.10 3.56 2.94
N LEU A 26 -5.59 4.80 2.89
CA LEU A 26 -6.05 5.81 1.94
C LEU A 26 -5.79 5.38 0.48
N SER A 27 -4.63 4.81 0.19
CA SER A 27 -4.29 4.28 -1.14
C SER A 27 -5.22 3.15 -1.58
N PHE A 28 -5.54 2.22 -0.66
CA PHE A 28 -6.51 1.15 -0.91
C PHE A 28 -7.90 1.71 -1.25
N PHE A 29 -8.37 2.70 -0.48
CA PHE A 29 -9.68 3.31 -0.68
C PHE A 29 -9.80 3.97 -2.06
N VAL A 30 -8.80 4.74 -2.47
CA VAL A 30 -8.76 5.37 -3.81
C VAL A 30 -8.74 4.31 -4.91
N THR A 31 -8.00 3.21 -4.71
CA THR A 31 -7.89 2.14 -5.71
C THR A 31 -9.23 1.45 -5.94
N VAL A 32 -9.97 1.12 -4.86
CA VAL A 32 -11.31 0.53 -4.96
C VAL A 32 -12.31 1.50 -5.60
N PHE A 33 -12.21 2.79 -5.28
CA PHE A 33 -13.05 3.83 -5.89
C PHE A 33 -12.86 3.91 -7.41
N VAL A 34 -11.62 3.94 -7.90
CA VAL A 34 -11.30 3.99 -9.34
C VAL A 34 -11.88 2.78 -10.07
N VAL A 35 -11.78 1.60 -9.46
CA VAL A 35 -12.26 0.35 -10.04
C VAL A 35 -13.78 0.32 -10.12
N ASN A 36 -14.46 0.76 -9.06
CA ASN A 36 -15.92 0.82 -9.03
C ASN A 36 -16.46 1.82 -10.07
N ALA A 37 -15.82 2.99 -10.20
CA ALA A 37 -16.16 3.96 -11.24
C ALA A 37 -15.94 3.39 -12.65
N GLY A 38 -14.83 2.69 -12.89
CA GLY A 38 -14.53 2.02 -14.16
C GLY A 38 -15.55 0.92 -14.51
N ALA A 39 -15.97 0.12 -13.53
CA ALA A 39 -16.99 -0.91 -13.72
C ALA A 39 -18.35 -0.31 -14.14
N GLY A 40 -18.74 0.81 -13.52
CA GLY A 40 -19.95 1.55 -13.88
C GLY A 40 -19.94 2.08 -15.32
N LEU A 41 -18.78 2.54 -15.81
CA LEU A 41 -18.61 2.98 -17.20
C LEU A 41 -18.62 1.80 -18.21
N ALA A 42 -18.21 0.61 -17.78
CA ALA A 42 -18.21 -0.59 -18.61
C ALA A 42 -19.57 -1.30 -18.68
N GLY A 43 -20.59 -0.82 -17.94
CA GLY A 43 -21.92 -1.43 -17.91
C GLY A 43 -21.95 -2.81 -17.24
N VAL A 44 -20.90 -3.16 -16.49
CA VAL A 44 -20.82 -4.43 -15.76
C VAL A 44 -21.34 -4.21 -14.34
N THR A 45 -22.42 -4.89 -13.99
CA THR A 45 -22.94 -4.91 -12.62
C THR A 45 -21.99 -5.74 -11.74
N PRO A 46 -21.48 -5.17 -10.63
CA PRO A 46 -20.54 -5.86 -9.74
C PRO A 46 -21.09 -7.11 -9.02
N ASP A 47 -22.37 -7.44 -9.21
CA ASP A 47 -23.10 -8.47 -8.47
C ASP A 47 -22.85 -9.94 -8.89
N GLU A 48 -22.35 -10.23 -10.10
CA GLU A 48 -22.34 -11.62 -10.62
C GLU A 48 -20.98 -12.26 -10.86
N GLY A 49 -19.88 -11.55 -10.60
CA GLY A 49 -18.55 -12.14 -10.74
C GLY A 49 -17.47 -11.28 -10.12
N GLY A 50 -17.20 -11.50 -8.82
CA GLY A 50 -16.23 -10.79 -7.97
C GLY A 50 -14.77 -10.69 -8.45
N PHE A 51 -14.51 -10.94 -9.73
CA PHE A 51 -13.24 -10.82 -10.43
C PHE A 51 -12.79 -9.37 -10.63
N ILE A 52 -13.68 -8.37 -10.69
CA ILE A 52 -13.28 -6.95 -10.80
C ILE A 52 -12.62 -6.45 -9.52
N VAL A 53 -13.19 -6.79 -8.37
CA VAL A 53 -12.61 -6.45 -7.06
C VAL A 53 -11.34 -7.27 -6.82
N LEU A 54 -11.33 -8.54 -7.24
CA LEU A 54 -10.13 -9.39 -7.16
C LEU A 54 -8.99 -8.90 -8.07
N ALA A 55 -9.28 -8.55 -9.33
CA ALA A 55 -8.28 -8.02 -10.27
C ALA A 55 -7.74 -6.66 -9.81
N ALA A 56 -8.61 -5.81 -9.27
CA ALA A 56 -8.23 -4.57 -8.63
C ALA A 56 -7.34 -4.79 -7.41
N ALA A 57 -7.70 -5.73 -6.53
CA ALA A 57 -6.90 -6.08 -5.37
C ALA A 57 -5.53 -6.65 -5.76
N ILE A 58 -5.45 -7.44 -6.83
CA ILE A 58 -4.20 -7.99 -7.35
C ILE A 58 -3.32 -6.88 -7.96
N ILE A 59 -3.88 -5.96 -8.75
CA ILE A 59 -3.13 -4.82 -9.31
C ILE A 59 -2.64 -3.89 -8.19
N ALA A 60 -3.47 -3.63 -7.18
CA ALA A 60 -3.11 -2.84 -6.01
C ALA A 60 -1.96 -3.49 -5.23
N GLY A 61 -2.06 -4.80 -4.95
CA GLY A 61 -1.02 -5.58 -4.28
C GLY A 61 0.29 -5.61 -5.06
N ALA A 62 0.21 -5.78 -6.39
CA ALA A 62 1.39 -5.75 -7.26
C ALA A 62 2.07 -4.39 -7.29
N ALA A 63 1.31 -3.28 -7.30
CA ALA A 63 1.87 -1.93 -7.24
C ALA A 63 2.55 -1.62 -5.91
N ILE A 64 2.00 -2.10 -4.79
CA ILE A 64 2.62 -1.98 -3.46
C ILE A 64 3.91 -2.81 -3.38
N ALA A 65 3.88 -4.05 -3.88
CA ALA A 65 5.07 -4.92 -3.93
C ALA A 65 6.17 -4.36 -4.87
N ALA A 66 5.78 -3.83 -6.03
CA ALA A 66 6.71 -3.15 -6.94
C ALA A 66 7.25 -1.84 -6.33
N GLY A 67 6.46 -1.13 -5.54
CA GLY A 67 6.90 0.04 -4.77
C GLY A 67 7.94 -0.27 -3.69
N ALA A 68 8.10 -1.53 -3.28
CA ALA A 68 9.19 -1.97 -2.40
C ALA A 68 10.51 -2.23 -3.17
N ALA A 69 10.47 -2.36 -4.50
CA ALA A 69 11.65 -2.55 -5.33
C ALA A 69 12.70 -1.42 -5.22
N PRO A 70 12.37 -0.11 -5.10
CA PRO A 70 13.38 0.91 -4.83
C PRO A 70 14.16 0.63 -3.54
N LEU A 71 13.53 0.12 -2.48
CA LEU A 71 14.25 -0.22 -1.24
C LEU A 71 15.24 -1.38 -1.43
N THR A 72 14.96 -2.31 -2.34
CA THR A 72 15.92 -3.35 -2.74
C THR A 72 17.11 -2.80 -3.53
N GLY A 73 16.92 -1.68 -4.25
CA GLY A 73 18.00 -0.96 -4.93
C GLY A 73 18.90 -0.19 -3.97
N LEU A 74 18.33 0.42 -2.92
CA LEU A 74 19.09 1.13 -1.88
C LEU A 74 19.98 0.19 -1.05
N SER A 75 19.56 -1.07 -0.87
CA SER A 75 20.35 -2.10 -0.16
C SER A 75 21.56 -2.62 -0.95
N ARG A 76 21.74 -2.18 -2.21
CA ARG A 76 22.82 -2.64 -3.11
C ARG A 76 23.93 -1.60 -3.33
N ASP A 77 23.81 -0.41 -2.75
CA ASP A 77 24.83 0.67 -2.86
C ASP A 77 25.95 0.55 -1.81
N ASP A 78 25.89 -0.48 -0.94
CA ASP A 78 26.78 -0.63 0.23
C ASP A 78 27.93 -1.65 0.05
N THR A 79 28.30 -2.02 -1.19
CA THR A 79 29.47 -2.88 -1.52
C THR A 79 30.32 -2.27 -2.62
#